data_AF-A0AA35WUD6-F1
#
_entry.id   AF-A0AA35WUD6-F1
#
_cell.length_a   1.000
_cell.length_b   1.000
_cell.length_c   1.000
_cell.angle_alpha   90.00
_cell.angle_beta   90.00
_cell.angle_gamma   90.00
#
_symmetry.space_group_name_H-M   'P 1'
#
loop_
_entity.id
_entity.type
_entity.pdbx_description
1 polymer ?
#
loop_
_entity_poly.entity_id
_entity_poly.type
_entity_poly.pdbx_seq_one_letter_code
_entity_poly.pdbx_strand_id
1 'polypeptide(L)'
;ASGSNYTSERSADLYLASGVASDWFYGEEATSENEGYRAASYTVELRPSGTASYGFELPSDQIIPTAEEVVPAIISFAEAILADPIVNN
;
A
#
# COMPACT_ATOMS: atom_id res chain seq x y z
N ALA A 1 5.02 -10.87 -18.44
CA ALA A 1 4.53 -9.62 -17.84
C ALA A 1 5.75 -8.77 -17.50
N SER A 2 5.79 -7.52 -17.95
CA SER A 2 6.81 -6.55 -17.52
C SER A 2 6.34 -5.90 -16.22
N GLY A 3 6.99 -6.21 -15.10
CA GLY A 3 6.70 -5.60 -13.80
C GLY A 3 7.99 -5.14 -13.13
N SER A 4 7.92 -4.02 -12.41
CA SER A 4 8.97 -3.61 -11.47
C SER A 4 8.94 -4.51 -10.23
N ASN A 5 10.09 -4.75 -9.62
CA ASN A 5 10.15 -5.44 -8.34
C ASN A 5 9.84 -4.46 -7.20
N TYR A 6 8.89 -4.83 -6.34
CA TYR A 6 8.54 -4.10 -5.12
C TYR A 6 9.08 -4.85 -3.90
N THR A 7 9.56 -4.11 -2.89
CA THR A 7 9.91 -4.67 -1.58
C THR A 7 8.72 -4.55 -0.65
N SER A 8 8.34 -5.65 0.00
CA SER A 8 7.37 -5.61 1.11
C SER A 8 8.13 -5.53 2.42
N GLU A 9 7.84 -4.52 3.22
CA GLU A 9 8.46 -4.28 4.51
C GLU A 9 7.49 -3.54 5.43
N ARG A 10 7.75 -3.53 6.75
CA ARG A 10 6.96 -2.70 7.67
C ARG A 10 7.35 -1.25 7.46
N SER A 11 6.40 -0.32 7.57
CA SER A 11 6.72 1.12 7.39
C SER A 11 7.86 1.60 8.31
N ALA A 12 7.94 1.06 9.53
CA ALA A 12 9.01 1.40 10.48
C ALA A 12 10.39 0.87 10.09
N ASP A 13 10.48 -0.15 9.23
CA ASP A 13 11.74 -0.68 8.70
C ASP A 13 12.29 0.21 7.58
N LEU A 14 11.43 0.91 6.83
CA LEU A 14 11.82 1.93 5.84
C LEU A 14 12.41 3.16 6.54
N TYR A 15 11.63 3.77 7.45
CA TYR A 15 12.09 4.73 8.45
C TYR A 15 11.00 4.98 9.52
N LEU A 16 11.40 5.44 10.71
CA LEU A 16 10.44 5.80 11.75
C LEU A 16 9.64 7.05 11.36
N ALA A 17 8.33 6.91 11.26
CA ALA A 17 7.37 7.99 11.03
C ALA A 17 6.17 7.82 11.96
N SER A 18 5.78 8.88 12.68
CA SER A 18 4.58 8.89 13.51
C SER A 18 3.45 9.64 12.84
N GLY A 19 2.20 9.27 13.12
CA GLY A 19 1.02 9.97 12.59
C GLY A 19 0.74 9.70 11.11
N VAL A 20 1.26 8.58 10.58
CA VAL A 20 0.96 8.14 9.23
C VAL A 20 -0.45 7.54 9.15
N ALA A 21 -1.11 7.72 8.01
CA ALA A 21 -2.49 7.28 7.82
C ALA A 21 -2.65 5.76 8.03
N SER A 22 -1.70 4.96 7.53
CA SER A 22 -1.73 3.50 7.69
C SER A 22 -1.87 3.07 9.16
N ASP A 23 -1.11 3.70 10.05
CA ASP A 23 -1.10 3.37 11.48
C ASP A 23 -2.39 3.83 12.16
N TRP A 24 -2.89 5.02 11.81
CA TRP A 24 -4.14 5.54 12.36
C TRP A 24 -5.34 4.66 11.96
N PHE A 25 -5.47 4.33 10.67
CA PHE A 25 -6.55 3.45 10.20
C PHE A 25 -6.43 2.02 10.74
N TYR A 26 -5.21 1.57 11.04
CA TYR A 26 -5.00 0.28 11.70
C TYR A 26 -5.35 0.34 13.20
N GLY A 27 -5.56 1.53 13.78
CA GLY A 27 -5.82 1.73 15.20
C GLY A 27 -7.18 1.23 15.70
N GLU A 28 -7.32 1.15 17.03
CA GLU A 28 -8.56 0.68 17.68
C GLU A 28 -9.75 1.60 17.44
N GLU A 29 -9.55 2.92 17.45
CA GLU A 29 -10.62 3.90 17.20
C GLU A 29 -11.20 3.75 15.78
N ALA A 30 -10.33 3.68 14.76
CA ALA A 30 -10.79 3.44 13.39
C ALA A 30 -11.49 2.07 13.25
N THR A 31 -11.02 1.05 13.97
CA THR A 31 -11.64 -0.28 13.99
C THR A 31 -13.03 -0.27 14.63
N SER A 32 -13.22 0.45 15.74
CA SER A 32 -14.53 0.52 16.42
C SER A 32 -15.59 1.25 15.59
N GLU A 33 -15.18 2.27 14.84
CA GLU A 33 -16.06 3.00 13.93
C GLU A 33 -16.31 2.23 12.62
N ASN A 34 -15.50 1.23 12.31
CA ASN A 34 -15.62 0.36 11.13
C ASN A 34 -16.30 -0.99 11.47
N GLU A 35 -17.38 -0.95 12.26
CA GLU A 35 -18.17 -2.12 12.65
C GLU A 35 -17.35 -3.25 13.33
N GLY A 36 -16.19 -2.92 13.90
CA GLY A 36 -15.27 -3.89 14.52
C GLY A 36 -14.32 -4.58 13.54
N TYR A 37 -14.35 -4.23 12.24
CA TYR A 37 -13.37 -4.70 11.26
C TYR A 37 -12.14 -3.81 11.25
N ARG A 38 -10.96 -4.40 11.43
CA ARG A 38 -9.70 -3.67 11.38
C ARG A 38 -9.33 -3.42 9.92
N ALA A 39 -8.91 -2.20 9.61
CA ALA A 39 -8.42 -1.88 8.28
C ALA A 39 -7.19 -2.72 7.95
N ALA A 40 -7.16 -3.31 6.76
CA ALA A 40 -5.94 -3.85 6.18
C ALA A 40 -5.12 -2.68 5.63
N SER A 41 -4.50 -1.92 6.52
CA SER A 41 -3.75 -0.71 6.17
C SER A 41 -2.46 -1.04 5.41
N TYR A 42 -2.27 -0.44 4.25
CA TYR A 42 -1.09 -0.60 3.41
C TYR A 42 -0.71 0.71 2.73
N THR A 43 0.59 0.90 2.49
CA THR A 43 1.13 2.03 1.72
C THR A 43 1.89 1.45 0.54
N VAL A 44 1.63 1.97 -0.68
CA VAL A 44 2.36 1.57 -1.88
C VAL A 44 3.18 2.75 -2.38
N GLU A 45 4.50 2.64 -2.27
CA GLU A 45 5.44 3.57 -2.90
C GLU A 45 5.68 3.13 -4.34
N LEU A 46 5.22 3.94 -5.30
CA LEU A 46 5.21 3.61 -6.73
C LEU A 46 6.59 3.78 -7.39
N ARG A 47 6.61 3.64 -8.73
CA ARG A 47 7.77 4.01 -9.54
C ARG A 47 8.17 5.48 -9.33
N PRO A 48 9.46 5.80 -9.55
CA PRO A 48 10.53 4.88 -9.89
C PRO A 48 11.22 4.33 -8.64
N SER A 49 11.96 3.23 -8.76
CA SER A 49 12.82 2.75 -7.66
C SER A 49 13.81 3.85 -7.25
N GLY A 50 14.15 3.96 -5.96
CA GLY A 50 14.98 5.03 -5.38
C GLY A 50 16.38 5.24 -5.98
N THR A 51 16.80 4.42 -6.94
CA THR A 51 18.02 4.59 -7.74
C THR A 51 17.81 5.33 -9.07
N ALA A 52 16.57 5.65 -9.46
CA ALA A 52 16.27 6.32 -10.71
C ALA A 52 16.37 7.84 -10.57
N SER A 53 16.92 8.51 -11.59
CA SER A 53 17.17 9.96 -11.60
C SER A 53 15.92 10.83 -11.58
N TYR A 54 14.75 10.26 -11.87
CA TYR A 54 13.52 11.02 -12.06
C TYR A 54 12.79 11.32 -10.74
N GLY A 55 12.90 10.49 -9.70
CA GLY A 55 12.19 10.68 -8.44
C GLY A 55 10.70 10.98 -8.66
N PHE A 56 10.25 12.16 -8.21
CA PHE A 56 8.88 12.63 -8.39
C PHE A 56 8.54 13.11 -9.83
N GLU A 57 9.53 13.37 -10.68
CA GLU A 57 9.37 13.79 -12.07
C GLU A 57 9.36 12.58 -13.03
N LEU A 58 8.51 11.59 -12.74
CA LEU A 58 8.40 10.39 -13.54
C LEU A 58 7.93 10.73 -14.98
N PRO A 59 8.58 10.21 -16.04
CA PRO A 59 8.14 10.43 -17.42
C PRO A 59 6.69 10.01 -17.66
N SER A 60 5.95 10.78 -18.46
CA SER A 60 4.52 10.55 -18.68
C SER A 60 4.20 9.21 -19.35
N ASP A 61 5.15 8.65 -20.11
CA ASP A 61 5.03 7.31 -20.72
C ASP A 61 5.09 6.17 -19.69
N GLN A 62 5.47 6.45 -18.44
CA GLN A 62 5.47 5.48 -17.33
C GLN A 62 4.16 5.46 -16.53
N ILE A 63 3.22 6.38 -16.79
CA ILE A 63 1.95 6.44 -16.05
C ILE A 63 1.15 5.15 -16.23
N ILE A 64 0.90 4.76 -17.49
CA ILE A 64 0.14 3.54 -17.79
C ILE A 64 0.87 2.27 -17.33
N PRO A 65 2.19 2.09 -17.62
CA PRO A 65 2.93 0.96 -17.08
C PRO A 65 2.92 0.84 -15.54
N THR A 66 2.89 1.96 -14.81
CA THR A 66 2.78 1.96 -13.34
C THR A 66 1.40 1.49 -12.89
N ALA A 67 0.34 1.93 -13.57
CA ALA A 67 -1.02 1.49 -13.27
C ALA A 67 -1.23 0.00 -13.59
N GLU A 68 -0.71 -0.46 -14.74
CA GLU A 68 -0.83 -1.86 -15.19
C GLU A 68 -0.18 -2.86 -14.23
N GLU A 69 0.85 -2.46 -13.48
CA GLU A 69 1.45 -3.32 -12.44
C GLU A 69 0.77 -3.18 -11.07
N VAL A 70 0.31 -1.99 -10.67
CA VAL A 70 -0.22 -1.74 -9.31
C VAL A 70 -1.70 -2.10 -9.18
N VAL A 71 -2.53 -1.84 -10.19
CA VAL A 71 -3.98 -2.12 -10.12
C VAL A 71 -4.27 -3.60 -9.85
N PRO A 72 -3.64 -4.57 -10.55
CA PRO A 72 -3.85 -5.99 -10.25
C PRO A 72 -3.43 -6.36 -8.82
N ALA A 73 -2.36 -5.74 -8.29
CA ALA A 73 -1.92 -5.99 -6.91
C ALA A 73 -2.94 -5.48 -5.89
N ILE A 74 -3.52 -4.28 -6.10
CA ILE A 74 -4.57 -3.73 -5.25
C ILE A 74 -5.83 -4.61 -5.30
N ILE A 75 -6.21 -5.10 -6.48
CA ILE A 75 -7.36 -6.01 -6.62
C ILE A 75 -7.11 -7.31 -5.85
N SER A 76 -5.94 -7.93 -6.05
CA SER A 76 -5.59 -9.17 -5.34
C SER A 76 -5.56 -8.97 -3.82
N PHE A 77 -5.09 -7.81 -3.34
CA PHE A 77 -5.12 -7.46 -1.93
C PHE A 77 -6.56 -7.34 -1.42
N ALA A 78 -7.42 -6.61 -2.13
CA ALA A 78 -8.83 -6.45 -1.76
C ALA A 78 -9.57 -7.80 -1.74
N GLU A 79 -9.34 -8.67 -2.73
CA GLU A 79 -9.91 -10.02 -2.77
C GLU A 79 -9.47 -10.86 -1.57
N ALA A 80 -8.20 -10.79 -1.16
CA ALA A 80 -7.70 -11.50 0.01
C ALA A 80 -8.39 -11.04 1.30
N ILE A 81 -8.56 -9.72 1.48
CA ILE A 81 -9.23 -9.15 2.66
C ILE A 81 -10.74 -9.44 2.66
N LEU A 82 -11.38 -9.49 1.50
CA LEU A 82 -12.79 -9.90 1.40
C LEU A 82 -12.97 -11.38 1.76
N ALA A 83 -12.02 -12.24 1.40
CA ALA A 83 -12.07 -13.66 1.70
C ALA A 83 -11.78 -13.96 3.18
N ASP A 84 -10.89 -13.18 3.81
CA ASP A 84 -10.47 -13.34 5.20
C ASP A 84 -10.33 -11.96 5.88
N PRO A 85 -11.45 -11.34 6.31
CA PRO A 85 -11.43 -10.02 6.90
C PRO A 85 -10.76 -10.03 8.29
N ILE A 86 -10.03 -8.96 8.61
CA ILE A 86 -9.37 -8.81 9.91
C ILE A 86 -10.44 -8.39 10.93
N VAL A 87 -10.91 -9.36 11.72
CA VAL A 87 -11.84 -9.11 12.83
C VAL A 87 -11.08 -8.76 14.09
N ASN A 88 -11.62 -7.84 14.90
CA ASN A 88 -11.13 -7.64 16.26
C ASN A 88 -11.60 -8.82 17.14
N ASN A 89 -10.68 -9.45 17.86
CA ASN A 89 -11.02 -10.44 18.91
C ASN A 89 -11.51 -9.74 20.17
#